data_AF-A0A965XXF4-F1
#
_entry.id   AF-A0A965XXF4-F1
#
_cell.length_a   1.000
_cell.length_b   1.000
_cell.length_c   1.000
_cell.angle_alpha   90.00
_cell.angle_beta   90.00
_cell.angle_gamma   90.00
#
_symmetry.space_group_name_H-M   'P 1'
#
loop_
_entity.id
_entity.type
_entity.pdbx_description
1 polymer ?
#
loop_
_entity_poly.entity_id
_entity_poly.type
_entity_poly.pdbx_seq_one_letter_code
_entity_poly.pdbx_strand_id
1 'polypeptide(L)'
;NTIKIIGETTPKYVQAYFDYDSKKSGGYTCSHLRFGDTPITSPYLVSHPDFVACHVTPYLTKYNVLKGIKKGGTFLLNTLWTKEETLEKLPDFVKATIAKKELKFYIINATMIAEEIGLGNRTNTILQSAFFKIANIIPYEQAVSEMKHAAEKSYGRKGEKVLTMNYQAIDRGSEVVEVEVPCEWKNITSKFRPSTFDRLAPDWVRNVADVVNSQEGNDLPVSAFLNLEDGTIPSGTAAYEKRGIATHVPEWQQENCIQCNQCAYVCPHAAIRPFLMTEEEQKNAPEGVKRVPGNKPFNEYSFTIQVTPMDCTGCGNCADVCPAKEKALVMKPFETQVHEQPNFDHMHSVVGYKDNVQPKDKGVKHSQFAQPLFEFSGACAGCGETPYIKAITQLYGEKMMIANATGCSSIFGGSFPASPYTTNKDGKGPSWANSLFEDNAEYGLGMHMGSERVRDRVAKLMADGIESDCCTAEMKVLFGEWLQNRSSFEKTKEVSDKLVPLISDCNCDICK
;
A
#
# COMPACT_ATOMS: atom_id res chain seq x y z
N ASN A 1 -11.29 -19.18 -18.31
CA ASN A 1 -12.18 -19.35 -19.50
C ASN A 1 -11.40 -19.40 -20.79
N THR A 2 -10.62 -18.38 -21.16
CA THR A 2 -9.83 -18.33 -22.42
C THR A 2 -9.06 -19.62 -22.73
N ILE A 3 -8.28 -20.12 -21.78
CA ILE A 3 -7.45 -21.34 -21.93
C ILE A 3 -8.32 -22.56 -22.27
N LYS A 4 -9.45 -22.73 -21.56
CA LYS A 4 -10.38 -23.84 -21.80
C LYS A 4 -11.04 -23.73 -23.16
N ILE A 5 -11.54 -22.55 -23.51
CA ILE A 5 -12.17 -22.29 -24.82
C ILE A 5 -11.19 -22.66 -25.93
N ILE A 6 -9.95 -22.17 -25.89
CA ILE A 6 -8.97 -22.46 -26.95
C ILE A 6 -8.61 -23.96 -26.96
N GLY A 7 -8.38 -24.58 -25.81
CA GLY A 7 -8.02 -26.00 -25.71
C GLY A 7 -9.14 -26.97 -26.10
N GLU A 8 -10.41 -26.57 -25.94
CA GLU A 8 -11.58 -27.39 -26.27
C GLU A 8 -12.06 -27.16 -27.72
N THR A 9 -11.75 -26.01 -28.32
CA THR A 9 -12.18 -25.66 -29.69
C THR A 9 -11.11 -25.79 -30.76
N THR A 10 -9.85 -26.03 -30.37
CA THR A 10 -8.72 -26.13 -31.31
C THR A 10 -7.82 -27.32 -30.96
N PRO A 11 -7.04 -27.85 -31.92
CA PRO A 11 -6.02 -28.86 -31.63
C PRO A 11 -4.76 -28.29 -30.98
N LYS A 12 -4.74 -26.99 -30.59
CA LYS A 12 -3.56 -26.34 -30.05
C LYS A 12 -3.28 -26.82 -28.63
N TYR A 13 -2.01 -26.99 -28.32
CA TYR A 13 -1.54 -27.10 -26.95
C TYR A 13 -1.69 -25.74 -26.26
N VAL A 14 -2.12 -25.77 -25.01
CA VAL A 14 -2.33 -24.58 -24.20
C VAL A 14 -1.53 -24.69 -22.91
N GLN A 15 -0.81 -23.63 -22.56
CA GLN A 15 -0.12 -23.50 -21.28
C GLN A 15 -0.49 -22.14 -20.66
N ALA A 16 -0.66 -22.12 -19.34
CA ALA A 16 -0.82 -20.89 -18.60
C ALA A 16 -0.07 -20.94 -17.27
N TYR A 17 0.51 -19.81 -16.91
CA TYR A 17 1.11 -19.55 -15.61
C TYR A 17 0.68 -18.16 -15.15
N PHE A 18 0.42 -18.01 -13.86
CA PHE A 18 -0.07 -16.77 -13.27
C PHE A 18 0.88 -16.35 -12.15
N ASP A 19 1.49 -15.18 -12.32
CA ASP A 19 2.37 -14.58 -11.34
C ASP A 19 1.58 -13.56 -10.52
N TYR A 20 1.54 -13.74 -9.19
CA TYR A 20 0.70 -13.00 -8.27
C TYR A 20 1.55 -12.22 -7.27
N ASP A 21 1.09 -11.02 -6.95
CA ASP A 21 1.65 -10.16 -5.92
C ASP A 21 1.29 -10.67 -4.50
N SER A 22 2.11 -10.31 -3.52
CA SER A 22 1.85 -10.52 -2.08
C SER A 22 0.75 -9.59 -1.55
N LYS A 23 0.55 -8.44 -2.21
CA LYS A 23 -0.50 -7.47 -1.86
C LYS A 23 -1.89 -8.04 -2.14
N LYS A 24 -2.67 -8.25 -1.07
CA LYS A 24 -3.98 -8.93 -1.13
C LYS A 24 -5.09 -8.14 -1.83
N SER A 25 -4.93 -6.83 -2.01
CA SER A 25 -5.89 -5.99 -2.73
C SER A 25 -5.16 -5.01 -3.63
N GLY A 26 -5.59 -4.89 -4.89
CA GLY A 26 -4.94 -4.03 -5.88
C GLY A 26 -3.48 -4.40 -6.18
N GLY A 27 -3.11 -5.66 -5.91
CA GLY A 27 -1.79 -6.20 -6.25
C GLY A 27 -1.62 -6.38 -7.76
N TYR A 28 -0.37 -6.46 -8.20
CA TYR A 28 -0.04 -6.80 -9.57
C TYR A 28 -0.38 -8.28 -9.88
N THR A 29 -0.77 -8.57 -11.12
CA THR A 29 -0.90 -9.94 -11.59
C THR A 29 -0.46 -10.01 -13.04
N CYS A 30 0.51 -10.86 -13.34
CA CYS A 30 0.96 -11.11 -14.71
C CYS A 30 0.51 -12.50 -15.16
N SER A 31 -0.29 -12.56 -16.22
CA SER A 31 -0.74 -13.82 -16.79
C SER A 31 0.12 -14.16 -18.01
N HIS A 32 0.79 -15.30 -17.97
CA HIS A 32 1.63 -15.82 -19.04
C HIS A 32 0.89 -16.96 -19.74
N LEU A 33 0.42 -16.71 -20.96
CA LEU A 33 -0.32 -17.69 -21.75
C LEU A 33 0.49 -18.05 -23.00
N ARG A 34 0.46 -19.33 -23.38
CA ARG A 34 1.02 -19.84 -24.62
C ARG A 34 0.02 -20.76 -25.30
N PHE A 35 -0.08 -20.62 -26.62
CA PHE A 35 -0.90 -21.45 -27.49
C PHE A 35 -0.05 -21.86 -28.70
N GLY A 36 -0.05 -23.13 -29.09
CA GLY A 36 0.77 -23.58 -30.22
C GLY A 36 0.37 -24.94 -30.76
N ASP A 37 0.80 -25.23 -31.99
CA ASP A 37 0.49 -26.50 -32.65
C ASP A 37 1.42 -27.65 -32.23
N THR A 38 2.45 -27.35 -31.43
CA THR A 38 3.39 -28.32 -30.87
C THR A 38 3.32 -28.34 -29.34
N PRO A 39 3.65 -29.48 -28.69
CA PRO A 39 3.68 -29.56 -27.24
C PRO A 39 4.52 -28.44 -26.60
N ILE A 40 3.95 -27.74 -25.61
CA ILE A 40 4.60 -26.61 -24.95
C ILE A 40 5.46 -27.12 -23.78
N THR A 41 6.77 -27.02 -23.92
CA THR A 41 7.77 -27.49 -22.93
C THR A 41 8.52 -26.35 -22.23
N SER A 42 7.90 -25.17 -22.12
CA SER A 42 8.51 -23.96 -21.55
C SER A 42 8.05 -23.69 -20.10
N PRO A 43 8.64 -24.32 -19.06
CA PRO A 43 8.26 -24.10 -17.65
C PRO A 43 8.88 -22.81 -17.08
N TYR A 44 8.78 -21.71 -17.82
CA TYR A 44 9.31 -20.40 -17.45
C TYR A 44 8.38 -19.28 -17.94
N LEU A 45 8.52 -18.07 -17.39
CA LEU A 45 7.71 -16.91 -17.75
C LEU A 45 7.85 -16.53 -19.23
N VAL A 46 6.84 -15.88 -19.80
CA VAL A 46 6.93 -15.37 -21.19
C VAL A 46 7.84 -14.15 -21.22
N SER A 47 8.98 -14.26 -21.91
CA SER A 47 9.97 -13.18 -22.06
C SER A 47 9.79 -12.35 -23.32
N HIS A 48 9.21 -12.93 -24.38
CA HIS A 48 9.00 -12.28 -25.68
C HIS A 48 7.56 -12.47 -26.13
N PRO A 49 6.60 -11.69 -25.59
CA PRO A 49 5.20 -11.86 -25.92
C PRO A 49 4.87 -11.36 -27.33
N ASP A 50 3.97 -12.06 -28.02
CA ASP A 50 3.33 -11.63 -29.27
C ASP A 50 2.17 -10.65 -29.02
N PHE A 51 1.54 -10.77 -27.85
CA PHE A 51 0.40 -9.97 -27.43
C PHE A 51 0.56 -9.59 -25.95
N VAL A 52 0.37 -8.30 -25.64
CA VAL A 52 0.34 -7.77 -24.27
C VAL A 52 -0.98 -7.03 -24.06
N ALA A 53 -1.66 -7.32 -22.96
CA ALA A 53 -2.80 -6.52 -22.50
C ALA A 53 -2.51 -5.88 -21.14
N CYS A 54 -2.73 -4.56 -21.06
CA CYS A 54 -2.68 -3.80 -19.82
C CYS A 54 -4.10 -3.42 -19.41
N HIS A 55 -4.62 -4.09 -18.38
CA HIS A 55 -6.01 -3.91 -17.94
C HIS A 55 -6.23 -2.72 -16.99
N VAL A 56 -5.15 -2.05 -16.57
CA VAL A 56 -5.16 -1.00 -15.55
C VAL A 56 -4.24 0.14 -15.98
N THR A 57 -4.78 1.33 -16.30
CA THR A 57 -4.00 2.46 -16.84
C THR A 57 -2.81 2.89 -15.97
N PRO A 58 -2.91 2.98 -14.62
CA PRO A 58 -1.77 3.31 -13.77
C PRO A 58 -0.55 2.39 -13.90
N TYR A 59 -0.67 1.20 -14.49
CA TYR A 59 0.47 0.30 -14.67
C TYR A 59 1.48 0.84 -15.68
N LEU A 60 1.06 1.71 -16.59
CA LEU A 60 1.92 2.34 -17.60
C LEU A 60 3.05 3.18 -17.01
N THR A 61 2.90 3.69 -15.78
CA THR A 61 3.92 4.50 -15.10
C THR A 61 4.62 3.75 -13.97
N LYS A 62 4.12 2.56 -13.61
CA LYS A 62 4.64 1.74 -12.50
C LYS A 62 5.48 0.57 -12.95
N TYR A 63 5.19 0.01 -14.12
CA TYR A 63 5.84 -1.18 -14.65
C TYR A 63 6.26 -0.97 -16.09
N ASN A 64 7.30 -1.67 -16.50
CA ASN A 64 7.66 -1.79 -17.91
C ASN A 64 6.75 -2.82 -18.61
N VAL A 65 5.47 -2.47 -18.81
CA VAL A 65 4.45 -3.41 -19.30
C VAL A 65 4.75 -3.98 -20.70
N LEU A 66 5.57 -3.28 -21.50
CA LEU A 66 5.98 -3.71 -22.84
C LEU A 66 7.36 -4.40 -22.88
N LYS A 67 7.95 -4.76 -21.72
CA LYS A 67 9.25 -5.43 -21.65
C LYS A 67 9.24 -6.70 -22.52
N GLY A 68 10.18 -6.76 -23.46
CA GLY A 68 10.37 -7.93 -24.32
C GLY A 68 9.39 -8.13 -25.48
N ILE A 69 8.30 -7.34 -25.61
CA ILE A 69 7.30 -7.53 -26.68
C ILE A 69 7.95 -7.58 -28.06
N LYS A 70 7.52 -8.50 -28.93
CA LYS A 70 8.10 -8.68 -30.27
C LYS A 70 7.79 -7.50 -31.20
N LYS A 71 8.63 -7.33 -32.23
CA LYS A 71 8.34 -6.41 -33.33
C LYS A 71 7.06 -6.86 -34.06
N GLY A 72 6.16 -5.93 -34.37
CA GLY A 72 4.86 -6.23 -34.98
C GLY A 72 3.85 -6.86 -34.00
N GLY A 73 4.19 -6.97 -32.71
CA GLY A 73 3.30 -7.49 -31.69
C GLY A 73 2.10 -6.58 -31.42
N THR A 74 1.16 -7.08 -30.64
CA THR A 74 -0.09 -6.36 -30.34
C THR A 74 -0.11 -5.87 -28.90
N PHE A 75 -0.54 -4.63 -28.71
CA PHE A 75 -0.79 -4.05 -27.39
C PHE A 75 -2.26 -3.65 -27.25
N LEU A 76 -2.93 -4.15 -26.21
CA LEU A 76 -4.29 -3.76 -25.80
C LEU A 76 -4.22 -2.99 -24.48
N LEU A 77 -4.79 -1.79 -24.42
CA LEU A 77 -4.89 -0.99 -23.20
C LEU A 77 -6.36 -0.77 -22.81
N ASN A 78 -6.72 -1.16 -21.59
CA ASN A 78 -7.96 -0.70 -20.97
C ASN A 78 -7.75 0.71 -20.40
N THR A 79 -8.52 1.69 -20.84
CA THR A 79 -8.39 3.08 -20.37
C THR A 79 -9.71 3.84 -20.44
N LEU A 80 -9.88 4.81 -19.53
CA LEU A 80 -10.98 5.79 -19.57
C LEU A 80 -10.73 6.89 -20.61
N TRP A 81 -9.49 7.04 -21.07
CA TRP A 81 -9.07 8.10 -21.98
C TRP A 81 -9.68 7.91 -23.37
N THR A 82 -10.03 9.02 -24.02
CA THR A 82 -10.34 8.98 -25.45
C THR A 82 -9.09 8.62 -26.27
N LYS A 83 -9.25 8.41 -27.59
CA LYS A 83 -8.12 8.17 -28.49
C LYS A 83 -7.13 9.34 -28.44
N GLU A 84 -7.63 10.56 -28.44
CA GLU A 84 -6.84 11.81 -28.41
C GLU A 84 -6.10 11.94 -27.08
N GLU A 85 -6.81 11.78 -25.96
CA GLU A 85 -6.21 11.83 -24.64
C GLU A 85 -5.17 10.71 -24.44
N THR A 86 -5.37 9.53 -25.04
CA THR A 86 -4.40 8.44 -24.98
C THR A 86 -3.09 8.82 -25.68
N LEU A 87 -3.18 9.45 -26.85
CA LEU A 87 -2.00 9.93 -27.59
C LEU A 87 -1.24 10.99 -26.78
N GLU A 88 -1.94 11.85 -26.04
CA GLU A 88 -1.33 12.87 -25.20
C GLU A 88 -0.70 12.26 -23.93
N LYS A 89 -1.49 11.53 -23.14
CA LYS A 89 -1.17 11.09 -21.76
C LYS A 89 -0.27 9.86 -21.68
N LEU A 90 -0.10 9.09 -22.76
CA LEU A 90 0.79 7.92 -22.76
C LEU A 90 2.23 8.32 -22.37
N PRO A 91 2.89 7.55 -21.47
CA PRO A 91 4.28 7.83 -21.13
C PRO A 91 5.21 7.68 -22.34
N ASP A 92 6.20 8.56 -22.45
CA ASP A 92 7.11 8.64 -23.59
C ASP A 92 7.85 7.33 -23.88
N PHE A 93 8.25 6.57 -22.85
CA PHE A 93 8.90 5.28 -23.07
C PHE A 93 7.96 4.24 -23.69
N VAL A 94 6.66 4.30 -23.39
CA VAL A 94 5.63 3.44 -23.98
C VAL A 94 5.41 3.85 -25.44
N LYS A 95 5.25 5.15 -25.70
CA LYS A 95 5.16 5.73 -27.06
C LYS A 95 6.33 5.28 -27.93
N ALA A 96 7.55 5.45 -27.41
CA ALA A 96 8.78 5.03 -28.08
C ALA A 96 8.78 3.53 -28.40
N THR A 97 8.35 2.69 -27.46
CA THR A 97 8.32 1.24 -27.64
C THR A 97 7.30 0.81 -28.69
N ILE A 98 6.08 1.38 -28.64
CA ILE A 98 5.03 1.13 -29.64
C ILE A 98 5.54 1.45 -31.05
N ALA A 99 6.13 2.63 -31.24
CA ALA A 99 6.55 3.08 -32.56
C ALA A 99 7.80 2.36 -33.08
N LYS A 100 8.82 2.16 -32.24
CA LYS A 100 10.07 1.48 -32.65
C LYS A 100 9.86 0.00 -32.94
N LYS A 101 8.94 -0.65 -32.23
CA LYS A 101 8.59 -2.05 -32.46
C LYS A 101 7.42 -2.23 -33.43
N GLU A 102 6.90 -1.16 -34.01
CA GLU A 102 5.81 -1.22 -35.00
C GLU A 102 4.60 -2.02 -34.46
N LEU A 103 4.21 -1.73 -33.22
CA LEU A 103 3.14 -2.47 -32.55
C LEU A 103 1.77 -2.11 -33.12
N LYS A 104 0.87 -3.10 -33.15
CA LYS A 104 -0.57 -2.87 -33.36
C LYS A 104 -1.18 -2.44 -32.04
N PHE A 105 -1.69 -1.22 -31.96
CA PHE A 105 -2.14 -0.64 -30.70
C PHE A 105 -3.66 -0.48 -30.68
N TYR A 106 -4.30 -1.09 -29.67
CA TYR A 106 -5.74 -1.04 -29.44
C TYR A 106 -6.05 -0.51 -28.05
N ILE A 107 -7.15 0.25 -27.95
CA ILE A 107 -7.72 0.69 -26.68
C ILE A 107 -9.16 0.21 -26.53
N ILE A 108 -9.60 0.07 -25.29
CA ILE A 108 -11.01 -0.15 -24.93
C ILE A 108 -11.31 0.50 -23.59
N ASN A 109 -12.51 1.05 -23.42
CA ASN A 109 -12.97 1.56 -22.13
C ASN A 109 -13.85 0.53 -21.43
N ALA A 110 -13.24 -0.57 -20.96
CA ALA A 110 -13.99 -1.65 -20.33
C ALA A 110 -14.60 -1.25 -18.98
N THR A 111 -14.02 -0.25 -18.29
CA THR A 111 -14.53 0.26 -17.01
C THR A 111 -15.87 0.96 -17.20
N MET A 112 -15.96 1.91 -18.14
CA MET A 112 -17.21 2.61 -18.43
C MET A 112 -18.27 1.66 -18.98
N ILE A 113 -17.89 0.74 -19.88
CA ILE A 113 -18.79 -0.31 -20.38
C ILE A 113 -19.36 -1.14 -19.21
N ALA A 114 -18.53 -1.53 -18.24
CA ALA A 114 -18.98 -2.30 -17.09
C ALA A 114 -19.93 -1.50 -16.18
N GLU A 115 -19.69 -0.21 -15.98
CA GLU A 115 -20.59 0.67 -15.22
C GLU A 115 -21.95 0.84 -15.91
N GLU A 116 -21.97 1.11 -17.21
CA GLU A 116 -23.18 1.27 -18.02
C GLU A 116 -24.06 0.00 -18.01
N ILE A 117 -23.43 -1.18 -18.04
CA ILE A 117 -24.14 -2.47 -17.96
C ILE A 117 -24.60 -2.77 -16.52
N GLY A 118 -23.98 -2.14 -15.50
CA GLY A 118 -24.24 -2.38 -14.08
C GLY A 118 -23.38 -3.48 -13.44
N LEU A 119 -22.28 -3.89 -14.09
CA LEU A 119 -21.30 -4.85 -13.57
C LEU A 119 -20.34 -4.22 -12.53
N GLY A 120 -20.41 -2.91 -12.32
CA GLY A 120 -19.50 -2.15 -11.46
C GLY A 120 -18.07 -2.26 -12.00
N ASN A 121 -17.11 -2.60 -11.13
CA ASN A 121 -15.69 -2.63 -11.51
C ASN A 121 -15.26 -3.94 -12.22
N ARG A 122 -16.19 -4.77 -12.72
CA ARG A 122 -15.89 -6.07 -13.31
C ARG A 122 -15.71 -5.98 -14.83
N THR A 123 -14.46 -5.80 -15.25
CA THR A 123 -14.08 -5.64 -16.67
C THR A 123 -13.64 -6.93 -17.36
N ASN A 124 -13.52 -8.03 -16.61
CA ASN A 124 -12.91 -9.30 -17.07
C ASN A 124 -13.55 -9.89 -18.34
N THR A 125 -14.89 -9.93 -18.42
CA THR A 125 -15.62 -10.51 -19.56
C THR A 125 -15.43 -9.67 -20.83
N ILE A 126 -15.44 -8.33 -20.68
CA ILE A 126 -15.26 -7.37 -21.78
C ILE A 126 -13.84 -7.52 -22.35
N LEU A 127 -12.83 -7.53 -21.48
CA LEU A 127 -11.42 -7.66 -21.86
C LEU A 127 -11.09 -9.03 -22.44
N GLN A 128 -11.75 -10.09 -21.96
CA GLN A 128 -11.63 -11.41 -22.56
C GLN A 128 -12.16 -11.43 -24.01
N SER A 129 -13.28 -10.77 -24.27
CA SER A 129 -13.87 -10.70 -25.61
C SER A 129 -12.99 -9.86 -26.54
N ALA A 130 -12.49 -8.71 -26.06
CA ALA A 130 -11.50 -7.89 -26.76
C ALA A 130 -10.24 -8.69 -27.14
N PHE A 131 -9.73 -9.54 -26.24
CA PHE A 131 -8.61 -10.44 -26.55
C PHE A 131 -8.92 -11.36 -27.73
N PHE A 132 -10.07 -12.04 -27.74
CA PHE A 132 -10.43 -12.93 -28.86
C PHE A 132 -10.63 -12.17 -30.17
N LYS A 133 -11.21 -10.97 -30.12
CA LYS A 133 -11.41 -10.11 -31.29
C LYS A 133 -10.08 -9.75 -31.96
N ILE A 134 -9.07 -9.42 -31.15
CA ILE A 134 -7.80 -8.89 -31.64
C ILE A 134 -6.78 -10.01 -31.93
N ALA A 135 -6.70 -11.02 -31.06
CA ALA A 135 -5.69 -12.08 -31.17
C ALA A 135 -5.96 -13.05 -32.33
N ASN A 136 -7.22 -13.15 -32.78
CA ASN A 136 -7.66 -13.96 -33.92
C ASN A 136 -7.14 -15.42 -33.89
N ILE A 137 -7.14 -16.04 -32.70
CA ILE A 137 -6.70 -17.43 -32.50
C ILE A 137 -7.75 -18.42 -33.02
N ILE A 138 -9.03 -18.05 -32.91
CA ILE A 138 -10.21 -18.72 -33.45
C ILE A 138 -11.14 -17.67 -34.07
N PRO A 139 -12.06 -18.05 -34.97
CA PRO A 139 -13.08 -17.14 -35.50
C PRO A 139 -13.81 -16.41 -34.37
N TYR A 140 -14.01 -15.09 -34.50
CA TYR A 140 -14.55 -14.27 -33.42
C TYR A 140 -15.99 -14.66 -33.05
N GLU A 141 -16.81 -15.01 -34.04
CA GLU A 141 -18.19 -15.46 -33.83
C GLU A 141 -18.23 -16.77 -33.01
N GLN A 142 -17.27 -17.67 -33.27
CA GLN A 142 -17.11 -18.89 -32.49
C GLN A 142 -16.68 -18.55 -31.06
N ALA A 143 -15.72 -17.64 -30.87
CA ALA A 143 -15.31 -17.20 -29.54
C ALA A 143 -16.47 -16.61 -28.73
N VAL A 144 -17.30 -15.75 -29.34
CA VAL A 144 -18.47 -15.16 -28.70
C VAL A 144 -19.48 -16.24 -28.27
N SER A 145 -19.76 -17.21 -29.14
CA SER A 145 -20.66 -18.32 -28.83
C SER A 145 -20.18 -19.13 -27.61
N GLU A 146 -18.91 -19.51 -27.61
CA GLU A 146 -18.29 -20.27 -26.52
C GLU A 146 -18.22 -19.47 -25.20
N MET A 147 -17.95 -18.16 -25.29
CA MET A 147 -17.98 -17.27 -24.13
C MET A 147 -19.38 -17.16 -23.54
N LYS A 148 -20.43 -17.07 -24.37
CA LYS A 148 -21.82 -17.05 -23.90
C LYS A 148 -22.20 -18.38 -23.26
N HIS A 149 -21.82 -19.51 -23.87
CA HIS A 149 -22.03 -20.83 -23.28
C HIS A 149 -21.32 -20.99 -21.92
N ALA A 150 -20.07 -20.52 -21.81
CA ALA A 150 -19.33 -20.54 -20.55
C ALA A 150 -19.96 -19.62 -19.47
N ALA A 151 -20.51 -18.47 -19.88
CA ALA A 151 -21.23 -17.57 -18.99
C ALA A 151 -22.53 -18.20 -18.47
N GLU A 152 -23.30 -18.90 -19.32
CA GLU A 152 -24.50 -19.65 -18.93
C GLU A 152 -24.16 -20.75 -17.92
N LYS A 153 -23.13 -21.55 -18.18
CA LYS A 153 -22.67 -22.60 -17.25
C LYS A 153 -22.25 -22.03 -15.88
N SER A 154 -21.61 -20.85 -15.88
CA SER A 154 -21.05 -20.24 -14.66
C SER A 154 -22.08 -19.41 -13.88
N TYR A 155 -22.99 -18.74 -14.57
CA TYR A 155 -23.87 -17.72 -14.00
C TYR A 155 -25.36 -17.97 -14.22
N GLY A 156 -25.77 -19.00 -14.97
CA GLY A 156 -27.19 -19.30 -15.23
C GLY A 156 -28.00 -19.51 -13.95
N ARG A 157 -27.38 -20.04 -12.89
CA ARG A 157 -28.01 -20.17 -11.56
C ARG A 157 -28.18 -18.86 -10.79
N LYS A 158 -27.52 -17.76 -11.21
CA LYS A 158 -27.59 -16.44 -10.57
C LYS A 158 -28.73 -15.56 -11.10
N GLY A 159 -29.54 -16.09 -12.00
CA GLY A 159 -30.71 -15.42 -12.58
C GLY A 159 -30.41 -14.73 -13.91
N GLU A 160 -31.48 -14.52 -14.68
CA GLU A 160 -31.45 -14.01 -16.05
C GLU A 160 -30.78 -12.64 -16.15
N LYS A 161 -31.04 -11.74 -15.20
CA LYS A 161 -30.43 -10.40 -15.17
C LYS A 161 -28.89 -10.45 -15.20
N VAL A 162 -28.29 -11.32 -14.38
CA VAL A 162 -26.82 -11.46 -14.33
C VAL A 162 -26.29 -12.06 -15.63
N LEU A 163 -27.03 -13.00 -16.23
CA LEU A 163 -26.65 -13.62 -17.50
C LEU A 163 -26.69 -12.62 -18.65
N THR A 164 -27.78 -11.84 -18.77
CA THR A 164 -27.95 -10.79 -19.77
C THR A 164 -26.85 -9.74 -19.68
N MET A 165 -26.50 -9.30 -18.46
CA MET A 165 -25.37 -8.39 -18.25
C MET A 165 -24.05 -8.97 -18.77
N ASN A 166 -23.79 -10.26 -18.56
CA ASN A 166 -22.59 -10.90 -19.09
C ASN A 166 -22.63 -11.02 -20.62
N TYR A 167 -23.79 -11.31 -21.22
CA TYR A 167 -23.93 -11.34 -22.68
C TYR A 167 -23.64 -9.98 -23.31
N GLN A 168 -24.22 -8.91 -22.74
CA GLN A 168 -23.91 -7.54 -23.15
C GLN A 168 -22.41 -7.23 -23.00
N ALA A 169 -21.77 -7.67 -21.91
CA ALA A 169 -20.34 -7.48 -21.73
C ALA A 169 -19.49 -8.22 -22.77
N ILE A 170 -19.91 -9.41 -23.20
CA ILE A 170 -19.24 -10.16 -24.29
C ILE A 170 -19.39 -9.40 -25.62
N ASP A 171 -20.60 -8.97 -25.95
CA ASP A 171 -20.91 -8.31 -27.21
C ASP A 171 -20.18 -6.97 -27.33
N ARG A 172 -20.21 -6.16 -26.27
CA ARG A 172 -19.53 -4.86 -26.19
C ARG A 172 -18.00 -4.97 -26.09
N GLY A 173 -17.46 -6.14 -25.80
CA GLY A 173 -16.01 -6.38 -25.92
C GLY A 173 -15.47 -6.27 -27.34
N SER A 174 -16.35 -6.22 -28.35
CA SER A 174 -15.97 -5.91 -29.74
C SER A 174 -15.69 -4.43 -30.01
N GLU A 175 -16.04 -3.52 -29.08
CA GLU A 175 -15.88 -2.06 -29.19
C GLU A 175 -14.41 -1.60 -29.03
N VAL A 176 -13.46 -2.44 -29.41
CA VAL A 176 -12.02 -2.10 -29.41
C VAL A 176 -11.74 -1.07 -30.52
N VAL A 177 -10.92 -0.07 -30.19
CA VAL A 177 -10.54 1.00 -31.12
C VAL A 177 -9.07 0.85 -31.46
N GLU A 178 -8.76 0.79 -32.76
CA GLU A 178 -7.38 0.85 -33.23
C GLU A 178 -6.85 2.29 -33.19
N VAL A 179 -5.67 2.44 -32.59
CA VAL A 179 -4.99 3.72 -32.45
C VAL A 179 -3.87 3.79 -33.48
N GLU A 180 -3.98 4.75 -34.39
CA GLU A 180 -2.92 5.05 -35.34
C GLU A 180 -1.71 5.60 -34.59
N VAL A 181 -0.55 4.97 -34.81
CA VAL A 181 0.70 5.30 -34.11
C VAL A 181 1.41 6.43 -34.85
N PRO A 182 1.62 7.60 -34.23
CA PRO A 182 2.35 8.68 -34.87
C PRO A 182 3.81 8.30 -35.17
N CYS A 183 4.28 8.62 -36.38
CA CYS A 183 5.62 8.21 -36.83
C CYS A 183 6.75 8.88 -36.01
N GLU A 184 6.52 10.10 -35.53
CA GLU A 184 7.45 10.89 -34.74
C GLU A 184 7.84 10.23 -33.41
N TRP A 185 7.01 9.33 -32.88
CA TRP A 185 7.30 8.59 -31.65
C TRP A 185 8.56 7.70 -31.77
N LYS A 186 8.98 7.34 -32.99
CA LYS A 186 10.24 6.62 -33.22
C LYS A 186 11.47 7.40 -32.75
N ASN A 187 11.38 8.73 -32.72
CA ASN A 187 12.48 9.61 -32.33
C ASN A 187 12.60 9.80 -30.80
N ILE A 188 11.62 9.34 -30.02
CA ILE A 188 11.64 9.44 -28.56
C ILE A 188 12.74 8.55 -27.98
N THR A 189 13.56 9.09 -27.08
CA THR A 189 14.71 8.39 -26.45
C THR A 189 14.48 8.00 -24.98
N SER A 190 13.29 8.31 -24.45
CA SER A 190 12.91 8.02 -23.06
C SER A 190 12.98 6.51 -22.74
N LYS A 191 13.35 6.21 -21.50
CA LYS A 191 13.40 4.85 -20.93
C LYS A 191 12.42 4.74 -19.77
N PHE A 192 11.98 3.52 -19.48
CA PHE A 192 11.15 3.27 -18.30
C PHE A 192 11.87 3.76 -17.04
N ARG A 193 11.13 4.50 -16.22
CA ARG A 193 11.43 4.84 -14.83
C ARG A 193 10.12 4.81 -14.07
N PRO A 194 10.07 4.20 -12.87
CA PRO A 194 8.85 4.21 -12.08
C PRO A 194 8.49 5.66 -11.71
N SER A 195 7.20 5.96 -11.60
CA SER A 195 6.72 7.30 -11.24
C SER A 195 7.25 7.83 -9.90
N THR A 196 7.78 6.95 -9.06
CA THR A 196 8.32 7.25 -7.74
C THR A 196 9.81 7.63 -7.78
N PHE A 197 10.48 7.53 -8.93
CA PHE A 197 11.95 7.64 -9.08
C PHE A 197 12.54 8.97 -8.59
N ASP A 198 11.89 10.10 -8.88
CA ASP A 198 12.43 11.43 -8.57
C ASP A 198 12.08 11.94 -7.16
N ARG A 199 11.37 11.14 -6.35
CA ARG A 199 10.97 11.54 -4.99
C ARG A 199 12.14 11.43 -4.01
N LEU A 200 12.13 12.27 -2.98
CA LEU A 200 13.03 12.10 -1.84
C LEU A 200 12.62 10.84 -1.06
N ALA A 201 13.52 9.87 -0.97
CA ALA A 201 13.31 8.64 -0.22
C ALA A 201 14.65 8.05 0.27
N PRO A 202 14.64 7.26 1.36
CA PRO A 202 15.84 6.58 1.86
C PRO A 202 16.48 5.68 0.79
N ASP A 203 17.77 5.41 0.93
CA ASP A 203 18.53 4.60 -0.03
C ASP A 203 17.94 3.19 -0.21
N TRP A 204 17.49 2.55 0.87
CA TRP A 204 16.76 1.29 0.80
C TRP A 204 15.54 1.38 -0.13
N VAL A 205 14.75 2.45 0.00
CA VAL A 205 13.53 2.62 -0.78
C VAL A 205 13.88 2.78 -2.26
N ARG A 206 14.81 3.69 -2.57
CA ARG A 206 15.17 4.00 -3.97
C ARG A 206 15.88 2.84 -4.68
N ASN A 207 16.80 2.18 -3.99
CA ASN A 207 17.72 1.22 -4.60
C ASN A 207 17.24 -0.23 -4.50
N VAL A 208 16.33 -0.56 -3.56
CA VAL A 208 15.82 -1.92 -3.37
C VAL A 208 14.30 -1.95 -3.52
N ALA A 209 13.57 -1.22 -2.69
CA ALA A 209 12.12 -1.36 -2.62
C ALA A 209 11.42 -0.93 -3.93
N ASP A 210 11.82 0.19 -4.53
CA ASP A 210 11.26 0.68 -5.78
C ASP A 210 11.57 -0.25 -6.96
N VAL A 211 12.78 -0.82 -6.99
CA VAL A 211 13.19 -1.78 -8.03
C VAL A 211 12.30 -3.02 -7.96
N VAL A 212 12.13 -3.59 -6.77
CA VAL A 212 11.25 -4.75 -6.53
C VAL A 212 9.80 -4.40 -6.84
N ASN A 213 9.31 -3.26 -6.33
CA ASN A 213 7.95 -2.80 -6.57
C ASN A 213 7.68 -2.54 -8.07
N SER A 214 8.69 -2.18 -8.86
CA SER A 214 8.57 -2.01 -10.32
C SER A 214 8.64 -3.32 -11.13
N GLN A 215 8.67 -4.48 -10.46
CA GLN A 215 8.82 -5.82 -11.03
C GLN A 215 10.20 -6.07 -11.67
N GLU A 216 11.23 -5.35 -11.18
CA GLU A 216 12.63 -5.51 -11.62
C GLU A 216 13.53 -6.07 -10.49
N GLY A 217 12.94 -6.64 -9.43
CA GLY A 217 13.68 -7.17 -8.28
C GLY A 217 14.68 -8.28 -8.62
N ASN A 218 14.45 -9.06 -9.68
CA ASN A 218 15.39 -10.07 -10.17
C ASN A 218 16.68 -9.46 -10.75
N ASP A 219 16.66 -8.17 -11.10
CA ASP A 219 17.82 -7.45 -11.64
C ASP A 219 18.73 -6.91 -10.50
N LEU A 220 18.34 -7.06 -9.22
CA LEU A 220 19.15 -6.67 -8.07
C LEU A 220 20.32 -7.65 -7.85
N PRO A 221 21.58 -7.18 -7.79
CA PRO A 221 22.70 -8.02 -7.45
C PRO A 221 22.69 -8.37 -5.95
N VAL A 222 23.36 -9.47 -5.56
CA VAL A 222 23.52 -9.85 -4.15
C VAL A 222 24.16 -8.72 -3.32
N SER A 223 25.04 -7.93 -3.94
CA SER A 223 25.67 -6.77 -3.30
C SER A 223 24.70 -5.65 -2.90
N ALA A 224 23.46 -5.65 -3.40
CA ALA A 224 22.41 -4.71 -2.97
C ALA A 224 21.98 -4.95 -1.51
N PHE A 225 22.35 -6.08 -0.92
CA PHE A 225 21.97 -6.51 0.42
C PHE A 225 23.14 -6.54 1.43
N LEU A 226 24.27 -5.90 1.10
CA LEU A 226 25.38 -5.74 2.05
C LEU A 226 24.93 -4.97 3.29
N ASN A 227 25.34 -5.44 4.47
CA ASN A 227 24.91 -4.98 5.80
C ASN A 227 23.46 -5.31 6.17
N LEU A 228 22.80 -6.18 5.39
CA LEU A 228 21.46 -6.70 5.65
C LEU A 228 21.45 -8.23 5.47
N GLU A 229 22.57 -8.88 5.81
CA GLU A 229 22.78 -10.32 5.64
C GLU A 229 21.83 -11.17 6.49
N ASP A 230 21.28 -10.57 7.56
CA ASP A 230 20.28 -11.18 8.43
C ASP A 230 18.84 -11.11 7.88
N GLY A 231 18.63 -10.44 6.75
CA GLY A 231 17.33 -10.25 6.12
C GLY A 231 16.47 -9.15 6.75
N THR A 232 17.03 -8.29 7.61
CA THR A 232 16.30 -7.19 8.24
C THR A 232 15.81 -6.17 7.20
N ILE A 233 14.54 -5.78 7.29
CA ILE A 233 13.94 -4.73 6.45
C ILE A 233 13.79 -3.45 7.28
N PRO A 234 14.19 -2.27 6.77
CA PRO A 234 13.94 -1.01 7.45
C PRO A 234 12.45 -0.74 7.70
N SER A 235 12.15 -0.19 8.87
CA SER A 235 10.80 0.25 9.24
C SER A 235 10.29 1.40 8.35
N GLY A 236 8.96 1.52 8.23
CA GLY A 236 8.28 2.68 7.65
C GLY A 236 8.37 2.80 6.12
N THR A 237 8.88 1.78 5.43
CA THR A 237 9.08 1.83 3.98
C THR A 237 7.77 1.79 3.18
N ALA A 238 6.67 1.30 3.78
CA ALA A 238 5.35 1.30 3.15
C ALA A 238 4.82 2.72 2.84
N ALA A 239 5.21 3.73 3.62
CA ALA A 239 4.79 5.12 3.42
C ALA A 239 5.22 5.72 2.08
N TYR A 240 6.24 5.13 1.44
CA TYR A 240 6.79 5.58 0.16
C TYR A 240 6.15 4.90 -1.05
N GLU A 241 5.27 3.92 -0.87
CA GLU A 241 4.68 3.19 -2.01
C GLU A 241 3.64 4.01 -2.77
N LYS A 242 2.81 4.78 -2.04
CA LYS A 242 1.77 5.67 -2.59
C LYS A 242 1.00 5.01 -3.73
N ARG A 243 0.35 3.89 -3.42
CA ARG A 243 -0.13 2.93 -4.43
C ARG A 243 -1.28 3.45 -5.30
N GLY A 244 -2.12 4.36 -4.82
CA GLY A 244 -3.24 4.93 -5.59
C GLY A 244 -4.13 3.88 -6.25
N ILE A 245 -4.60 2.90 -5.47
CA ILE A 245 -5.38 1.75 -5.99
C ILE A 245 -6.90 1.89 -5.79
N ALA A 246 -7.35 2.86 -5.00
CA ALA A 246 -8.76 3.08 -4.76
C ALA A 246 -9.45 3.62 -6.02
N THR A 247 -10.66 3.17 -6.29
CA THR A 247 -11.54 3.83 -7.28
C THR A 247 -12.24 5.03 -6.66
N HIS A 248 -12.54 4.99 -5.36
CA HIS A 248 -13.18 6.06 -4.62
C HIS A 248 -12.48 6.30 -3.28
N VAL A 249 -12.40 7.55 -2.86
CA VAL A 249 -11.74 8.02 -1.62
C VAL A 249 -12.74 8.89 -0.84
N PRO A 250 -12.76 8.83 0.51
CA PRO A 250 -13.68 9.65 1.31
C PRO A 250 -13.30 11.14 1.25
N GLU A 251 -14.27 11.97 0.91
CA GLU A 251 -14.20 13.43 1.01
C GLU A 251 -14.83 13.90 2.33
N TRP A 252 -14.12 14.75 3.06
CA TRP A 252 -14.60 15.30 4.34
C TRP A 252 -15.57 16.48 4.16
N GLN A 253 -16.74 16.36 4.78
CA GLN A 253 -17.77 17.39 4.89
C GLN A 253 -17.70 18.01 6.29
N GLN A 254 -16.97 19.12 6.40
CA GLN A 254 -16.61 19.71 7.70
C GLN A 254 -17.81 20.14 8.55
N GLU A 255 -18.87 20.65 7.90
CA GLU A 255 -20.09 21.16 8.55
C GLU A 255 -20.86 20.06 9.29
N ASN A 256 -20.74 18.82 8.82
CA ASN A 256 -21.43 17.66 9.39
C ASN A 256 -20.60 16.94 10.47
N CYS A 257 -19.34 17.34 10.65
CA CYS A 257 -18.39 16.58 11.46
C CYS A 257 -18.51 16.88 12.96
N ILE A 258 -18.81 15.84 13.74
CA ILE A 258 -18.89 15.94 15.22
C ILE A 258 -17.53 15.74 15.94
N GLN A 259 -16.43 15.60 15.19
CA GLN A 259 -15.06 15.46 15.72
C GLN A 259 -14.87 14.27 16.69
N CYS A 260 -15.39 13.09 16.32
CA CYS A 260 -15.33 11.88 17.15
C CYS A 260 -14.12 10.96 16.87
N ASN A 261 -13.41 11.18 15.75
CA ASN A 261 -12.28 10.39 15.26
C ASN A 261 -12.56 8.90 14.97
N GLN A 262 -13.82 8.44 14.96
CA GLN A 262 -14.14 7.04 14.66
C GLN A 262 -13.70 6.61 13.26
N CYS A 263 -13.77 7.51 12.28
CA CYS A 263 -13.30 7.27 10.92
C CYS A 263 -11.82 6.86 10.84
N ALA A 264 -10.96 7.53 11.61
CA ALA A 264 -9.55 7.20 11.73
C ALA A 264 -9.31 5.94 12.56
N TYR A 265 -10.12 5.73 13.60
CA TYR A 265 -10.05 4.54 14.45
C TYR A 265 -10.26 3.25 13.64
N VAL A 266 -11.28 3.22 12.78
CA VAL A 266 -11.65 2.03 12.00
C VAL A 266 -10.87 1.88 10.69
N CYS A 267 -10.04 2.86 10.31
CA CYS A 267 -9.31 2.80 9.05
C CYS A 267 -8.26 1.67 9.09
N PRO A 268 -8.36 0.66 8.22
CA PRO A 268 -7.45 -0.48 8.24
C PRO A 268 -6.05 -0.17 7.68
N HIS A 269 -5.84 1.01 7.11
CA HIS A 269 -4.57 1.39 6.47
C HIS A 269 -3.99 2.69 7.02
N ALA A 270 -4.60 3.26 8.06
CA ALA A 270 -4.24 4.59 8.58
C ALA A 270 -4.27 5.71 7.52
N ALA A 271 -5.13 5.57 6.49
CA ALA A 271 -5.23 6.48 5.35
C ALA A 271 -6.09 7.73 5.62
N ILE A 272 -6.72 7.83 6.79
CA ILE A 272 -7.50 8.98 7.25
C ILE A 272 -7.13 9.27 8.70
N ARG A 273 -6.72 10.51 8.98
CA ARG A 273 -6.16 10.90 10.28
C ARG A 273 -6.72 12.25 10.74
N PRO A 274 -7.00 12.43 12.03
CA PRO A 274 -7.34 13.72 12.59
C PRO A 274 -6.07 14.50 12.96
N PHE A 275 -6.09 15.81 12.75
CA PHE A 275 -5.02 16.71 13.15
C PHE A 275 -5.56 17.88 13.96
N LEU A 276 -4.73 18.36 14.88
CA LEU A 276 -4.95 19.58 15.65
C LEU A 276 -3.89 20.59 15.25
N MET A 277 -4.31 21.81 14.91
CA MET A 277 -3.39 22.89 14.51
C MET A 277 -3.48 24.06 15.48
N THR A 278 -2.32 24.57 15.91
CA THR A 278 -2.19 25.86 16.60
C THR A 278 -2.52 27.01 15.66
N GLU A 279 -2.63 28.23 16.18
CA GLU A 279 -2.86 29.41 15.34
C GLU A 279 -1.73 29.65 14.32
N GLU A 280 -0.48 29.37 14.70
CA GLU A 280 0.68 29.52 13.82
C GLU A 280 0.68 28.47 12.71
N GLU A 281 0.47 27.20 13.05
CA GLU A 281 0.37 26.11 12.07
C GLU A 281 -0.77 26.35 11.08
N GLN A 282 -1.88 26.94 11.54
CA GLN A 282 -2.99 27.32 10.66
C GLN A 282 -2.59 28.33 9.59
N LYS A 283 -1.76 29.32 9.93
CA LYS A 283 -1.30 30.36 8.98
C LYS A 283 -0.38 29.78 7.91
N ASN A 284 0.34 28.70 8.24
CA ASN A 284 1.29 28.03 7.35
C ASN A 284 0.70 26.82 6.60
N ALA A 285 -0.53 26.40 6.95
CA ALA A 285 -1.19 25.27 6.31
C ALA A 285 -1.62 25.62 4.86
N PRO A 286 -1.55 24.66 3.92
CA PRO A 286 -2.00 24.87 2.54
C PRO A 286 -3.45 25.39 2.45
N GLU A 287 -3.73 26.23 1.45
CA GLU A 287 -5.05 26.85 1.26
C GLU A 287 -6.19 25.82 1.16
N GLY A 288 -5.91 24.65 0.58
CA GLY A 288 -6.88 23.56 0.42
C GLY A 288 -7.28 22.85 1.72
N VAL A 289 -6.57 23.10 2.84
CA VAL A 289 -6.85 22.41 4.11
C VAL A 289 -8.09 23.00 4.78
N LYS A 290 -9.20 22.27 4.61
CA LYS A 290 -10.45 22.45 5.36
C LYS A 290 -10.20 22.31 6.86
N ARG A 291 -10.90 23.09 7.68
CA ARG A 291 -10.73 23.10 9.15
C ARG A 291 -11.94 23.69 9.86
N VAL A 292 -12.16 23.26 11.10
CA VAL A 292 -13.19 23.78 12.02
C VAL A 292 -12.60 24.03 13.40
N PRO A 293 -13.20 24.85 14.27
CA PRO A 293 -12.77 25.00 15.66
C PRO A 293 -12.81 23.66 16.40
N GLY A 294 -11.82 23.36 17.25
CA GLY A 294 -11.81 22.14 18.05
C GLY A 294 -12.89 22.14 19.13
N ASN A 295 -13.55 20.99 19.33
CA ASN A 295 -14.49 20.78 20.43
C ASN A 295 -13.77 20.59 21.77
N LYS A 296 -14.39 20.98 22.90
CA LYS A 296 -13.84 20.78 24.26
C LYS A 296 -13.30 19.35 24.44
N PRO A 297 -12.10 19.17 25.02
CA PRO A 297 -11.19 20.18 25.59
C PRO A 297 -10.21 20.84 24.59
N PHE A 298 -10.38 20.63 23.27
CA PHE A 298 -9.43 21.08 22.24
C PHE A 298 -9.73 22.47 21.66
N ASN A 299 -10.41 23.33 22.41
CA ASN A 299 -10.90 24.63 21.92
C ASN A 299 -9.80 25.60 21.46
N GLU A 300 -8.56 25.40 21.93
CA GLU A 300 -7.39 26.21 21.57
C GLU A 300 -6.81 25.85 20.20
N TYR A 301 -7.30 24.76 19.58
CA TYR A 301 -6.82 24.24 18.31
C TYR A 301 -7.94 24.31 17.26
N SER A 302 -7.55 24.39 16.00
CA SER A 302 -8.44 23.97 14.91
C SER A 302 -8.29 22.47 14.66
N PHE A 303 -9.38 21.86 14.23
CA PHE A 303 -9.49 20.44 13.95
C PHE A 303 -9.68 20.21 12.44
N THR A 304 -8.98 19.22 11.91
CA THR A 304 -9.18 18.77 10.54
C THR A 304 -9.13 17.25 10.45
N ILE A 305 -9.83 16.70 9.47
CA ILE A 305 -9.71 15.30 9.04
C ILE A 305 -9.04 15.32 7.67
N GLN A 306 -7.87 14.70 7.58
CA GLN A 306 -7.12 14.64 6.33
C GLN A 306 -6.97 13.20 5.87
N VAL A 307 -7.13 12.99 4.57
CA VAL A 307 -7.06 11.69 3.89
C VAL A 307 -5.85 11.69 2.98
N THR A 308 -5.13 10.57 2.90
CA THR A 308 -4.17 10.31 1.82
C THR A 308 -4.87 9.50 0.72
N PRO A 309 -5.17 10.11 -0.45
CA PRO A 309 -5.76 9.39 -1.56
C PRO A 309 -4.88 8.24 -2.05
N MET A 310 -3.56 8.43 -2.01
CA MET A 310 -2.60 7.47 -2.54
C MET A 310 -2.46 6.20 -1.69
N ASP A 311 -2.81 6.24 -0.40
CA ASP A 311 -2.76 5.03 0.44
C ASP A 311 -4.15 4.52 0.84
N CYS A 312 -5.21 5.25 0.47
CA CYS A 312 -6.57 4.79 0.64
C CYS A 312 -6.84 3.57 -0.27
N THR A 313 -7.56 2.57 0.25
CA THR A 313 -8.00 1.42 -0.53
C THR A 313 -9.48 1.49 -0.95
N GLY A 314 -10.17 2.59 -0.62
CA GLY A 314 -11.57 2.80 -0.99
C GLY A 314 -12.57 1.82 -0.35
N CYS A 315 -12.25 1.24 0.82
CA CYS A 315 -13.11 0.24 1.47
C CYS A 315 -14.45 0.80 1.98
N GLY A 316 -14.57 2.10 2.20
CA GLY A 316 -15.80 2.74 2.67
C GLY A 316 -16.05 2.67 4.18
N ASN A 317 -15.29 1.89 4.95
CA ASN A 317 -15.51 1.71 6.40
C ASN A 317 -15.65 3.04 7.16
N CYS A 318 -14.79 4.01 6.88
CA CYS A 318 -14.82 5.32 7.54
C CYS A 318 -16.12 6.11 7.28
N ALA A 319 -16.68 6.04 6.08
CA ALA A 319 -17.94 6.68 5.73
C ALA A 319 -19.14 5.94 6.33
N ASP A 320 -19.08 4.60 6.33
CA ASP A 320 -20.12 3.75 6.90
C ASP A 320 -20.29 3.99 8.40
N VAL A 321 -19.20 3.95 9.18
CA VAL A 321 -19.26 4.14 10.64
C VAL A 321 -19.51 5.58 11.07
N CYS A 322 -19.45 6.56 10.15
CA CYS A 322 -19.63 7.96 10.50
C CYS A 322 -20.99 8.17 11.21
N PRO A 323 -20.98 8.59 12.51
CA PRO A 323 -22.19 8.62 13.33
C PRO A 323 -22.97 9.93 13.21
N ALA A 324 -22.49 10.87 12.39
CA ALA A 324 -23.19 12.12 12.14
C ALA A 324 -24.53 11.85 11.41
N LYS A 325 -25.56 12.64 11.76
CA LYS A 325 -26.91 12.50 11.17
C LYS A 325 -26.86 12.63 9.65
N GLU A 326 -26.19 13.68 9.19
CA GLU A 326 -25.75 13.82 7.81
C GLU A 326 -24.31 13.32 7.72
N LYS A 327 -23.99 12.53 6.69
CA LYS A 327 -22.68 11.90 6.59
C LYS A 327 -21.59 12.96 6.43
N ALA A 328 -20.61 12.94 7.33
CA ALA A 328 -19.44 13.82 7.30
C ALA A 328 -18.33 13.30 6.37
N LEU A 329 -18.50 12.11 5.80
CA LEU A 329 -17.59 11.50 4.83
C LEU A 329 -18.42 10.93 3.67
N VAL A 330 -18.10 11.35 2.45
CA VAL A 330 -18.79 10.90 1.22
C VAL A 330 -17.75 10.34 0.27
N MET A 331 -17.96 9.14 -0.25
CA MET A 331 -17.03 8.51 -1.19
C MET A 331 -17.11 9.23 -2.55
N LYS A 332 -15.97 9.72 -3.04
CA LYS A 332 -15.84 10.43 -4.33
C LYS A 332 -14.83 9.72 -5.23
N PRO A 333 -14.94 9.83 -6.58
CA PRO A 333 -13.97 9.23 -7.49
C PRO A 333 -12.54 9.68 -7.18
N PHE A 334 -11.58 8.75 -7.21
CA PHE A 334 -10.18 8.98 -6.83
C PHE A 334 -9.56 10.22 -7.49
N GLU A 335 -9.75 10.38 -8.81
CA GLU A 335 -9.18 11.49 -9.58
C GLU A 335 -9.61 12.86 -9.06
N THR A 336 -10.83 12.99 -8.51
CA THR A 336 -11.32 14.24 -7.93
C THR A 336 -10.66 14.59 -6.59
N GLN A 337 -10.02 13.61 -5.94
CA GLN A 337 -9.48 13.73 -4.58
C GLN A 337 -7.94 13.75 -4.54
N VAL A 338 -7.23 13.50 -5.64
CA VAL A 338 -5.75 13.44 -5.68
C VAL A 338 -5.09 14.70 -5.13
N HIS A 339 -5.74 15.86 -5.30
CA HIS A 339 -5.28 17.15 -4.78
C HIS A 339 -5.15 17.20 -3.24
N GLU A 340 -5.73 16.24 -2.52
CA GLU A 340 -5.61 16.12 -1.06
C GLU A 340 -4.29 15.48 -0.62
N GLN A 341 -3.50 14.87 -1.52
CA GLN A 341 -2.24 14.23 -1.15
C GLN A 341 -1.22 15.24 -0.59
N PRO A 342 -0.94 16.40 -1.22
CA PRO A 342 -0.06 17.41 -0.63
C PRO A 342 -0.57 17.96 0.71
N ASN A 343 -1.90 18.07 0.89
CA ASN A 343 -2.50 18.48 2.16
C ASN A 343 -2.19 17.46 3.26
N PHE A 344 -2.34 16.17 2.97
CA PHE A 344 -1.95 15.09 3.88
C PHE A 344 -0.47 15.11 4.22
N ASP A 345 0.39 15.28 3.21
CA ASP A 345 1.84 15.29 3.41
C ASP A 345 2.27 16.43 4.34
N HIS A 346 1.65 17.62 4.21
CA HIS A 346 1.87 18.74 5.12
C HIS A 346 1.36 18.45 6.53
N MET A 347 0.13 17.92 6.67
CA MET A 347 -0.41 17.58 7.99
C MET A 347 0.46 16.54 8.71
N HIS A 348 0.93 15.52 7.99
CA HIS A 348 1.78 14.46 8.55
C HIS A 348 3.17 14.97 8.94
N SER A 349 3.83 15.71 8.04
CA SER A 349 5.27 16.01 8.16
C SER A 349 5.58 17.33 8.87
N VAL A 350 4.66 18.30 8.83
CA VAL A 350 4.86 19.65 9.38
C VAL A 350 4.06 19.85 10.66
N VAL A 351 2.73 19.63 10.61
CA VAL A 351 1.85 19.81 11.78
C VAL A 351 2.04 18.69 12.81
N GLY A 352 2.22 17.46 12.33
CA GLY A 352 2.48 16.29 13.16
C GLY A 352 1.32 15.92 14.08
N TYR A 353 1.63 15.06 15.05
CA TYR A 353 0.66 14.44 15.96
C TYR A 353 0.76 15.08 17.35
N LYS A 354 -0.39 15.38 17.96
CA LYS A 354 -0.50 16.05 19.26
C LYS A 354 -1.17 15.13 20.27
N ASP A 355 -0.41 14.15 20.74
CA ASP A 355 -0.84 13.11 21.68
C ASP A 355 -0.65 13.46 23.16
N ASN A 356 -0.13 14.66 23.44
CA ASN A 356 0.10 15.19 24.78
C ASN A 356 -0.97 16.20 25.25
N VAL A 357 -1.89 16.62 24.37
CA VAL A 357 -2.97 17.55 24.74
C VAL A 357 -3.96 16.91 25.72
N GLN A 358 -4.19 15.61 25.56
CA GLN A 358 -4.96 14.77 26.47
C GLN A 358 -4.37 13.35 26.45
N PRO A 359 -4.47 12.57 27.54
CA PRO A 359 -3.99 11.19 27.57
C PRO A 359 -4.61 10.34 26.45
N LYS A 360 -3.76 9.66 25.67
CA LYS A 360 -4.15 8.84 24.51
C LYS A 360 -5.07 7.67 24.87
N ASP A 361 -4.96 7.14 26.09
CA ASP A 361 -5.74 6.03 26.63
C ASP A 361 -7.11 6.44 27.20
N LYS A 362 -7.41 7.74 27.29
CA LYS A 362 -8.70 8.26 27.80
C LYS A 362 -9.90 7.81 26.98
N GLY A 363 -9.70 7.43 25.72
CA GLY A 363 -10.72 6.81 24.89
C GLY A 363 -10.47 6.96 23.39
N VAL A 364 -11.39 6.43 22.58
CA VAL A 364 -11.27 6.36 21.11
C VAL A 364 -10.86 7.69 20.50
N LYS A 365 -11.54 8.79 20.82
CA LYS A 365 -11.21 10.12 20.27
C LYS A 365 -9.74 10.50 20.50
N HIS A 366 -9.24 10.32 21.72
CA HIS A 366 -7.92 10.77 22.15
C HIS A 366 -6.81 9.93 21.53
N SER A 367 -7.00 8.60 21.48
CA SER A 367 -6.02 7.68 20.87
C SER A 367 -5.69 8.03 19.42
N GLN A 368 -6.63 8.66 18.69
CA GLN A 368 -6.45 8.96 17.28
C GLN A 368 -5.66 10.24 17.00
N PHE A 369 -5.36 11.04 18.01
CA PHE A 369 -4.40 12.15 17.87
C PHE A 369 -2.94 11.68 18.01
N ALA A 370 -2.71 10.44 18.43
CA ALA A 370 -1.40 9.80 18.41
C ALA A 370 -1.07 9.25 17.01
N GLN A 371 0.21 9.33 16.65
CA GLN A 371 0.72 8.79 15.40
C GLN A 371 0.43 7.30 15.30
N PRO A 372 -0.22 6.82 14.23
CA PRO A 372 -0.25 5.40 13.90
C PRO A 372 1.15 4.91 13.59
N LEU A 373 1.66 3.91 14.32
CA LEU A 373 2.95 3.27 14.01
C LEU A 373 2.80 1.95 13.23
N PHE A 374 1.60 1.72 12.70
CA PHE A 374 1.29 0.71 11.70
C PHE A 374 0.41 1.35 10.62
N GLU A 375 0.96 1.51 9.42
CA GLU A 375 0.34 2.26 8.34
C GLU A 375 0.56 1.63 6.96
N PHE A 376 -0.41 1.78 6.06
CA PHE A 376 -0.29 1.46 4.63
C PHE A 376 0.10 0.01 4.28
N SER A 377 -0.27 -0.94 5.14
CA SER A 377 0.00 -2.37 4.95
C SER A 377 -0.56 -2.95 3.65
N GLY A 378 -0.01 -4.09 3.22
CA GLY A 378 -0.50 -4.87 2.07
C GLY A 378 -1.82 -5.63 2.29
N ALA A 379 -2.54 -5.34 3.39
CA ALA A 379 -3.78 -6.00 3.75
C ALA A 379 -4.93 -5.70 2.78
N CYS A 380 -5.96 -6.53 2.81
CA CYS A 380 -7.17 -6.35 2.00
C CYS A 380 -7.85 -5.01 2.28
N ALA A 381 -8.55 -4.46 1.28
CA ALA A 381 -9.46 -3.34 1.50
C ALA A 381 -10.53 -3.73 2.53
N GLY A 382 -10.62 -2.99 3.64
CA GLY A 382 -11.58 -3.29 4.71
C GLY A 382 -11.15 -4.44 5.64
N CYS A 383 -9.86 -4.75 5.72
CA CYS A 383 -9.34 -5.79 6.60
C CYS A 383 -9.80 -5.60 8.06
N GLY A 384 -10.26 -6.68 8.69
CA GLY A 384 -10.73 -6.67 10.07
C GLY A 384 -9.61 -6.76 11.12
N GLU A 385 -8.37 -7.07 10.75
CA GLU A 385 -7.26 -7.25 11.70
C GLU A 385 -6.50 -5.94 11.98
N THR A 386 -6.18 -5.19 10.93
CA THR A 386 -5.24 -4.06 11.00
C THR A 386 -5.72 -2.85 11.83
N PRO A 387 -7.02 -2.52 11.96
CA PRO A 387 -7.45 -1.46 12.88
C PRO A 387 -7.04 -1.72 14.33
N TYR A 388 -7.01 -2.99 14.76
CA TYR A 388 -6.60 -3.38 16.10
C TYR A 388 -5.09 -3.18 16.31
N ILE A 389 -4.27 -3.64 15.37
CA ILE A 389 -2.82 -3.44 15.41
C ILE A 389 -2.50 -1.94 15.42
N LYS A 390 -3.11 -1.17 14.53
CA LYS A 390 -2.98 0.29 14.49
C LYS A 390 -3.29 0.93 15.84
N ALA A 391 -4.44 0.59 16.45
CA ALA A 391 -4.83 1.14 17.74
C ALA A 391 -3.84 0.78 18.87
N ILE A 392 -3.36 -0.48 18.92
CA ILE A 392 -2.34 -0.91 19.89
C ILE A 392 -1.05 -0.10 19.71
N THR A 393 -0.60 0.09 18.47
CA THR A 393 0.62 0.86 18.20
C THR A 393 0.48 2.35 18.55
N GLN A 394 -0.72 2.93 18.45
CA GLN A 394 -0.96 4.30 18.91
C GLN A 394 -0.82 4.41 20.44
N LEU A 395 -1.20 3.38 21.18
CA LEU A 395 -1.14 3.37 22.64
C LEU A 395 0.23 2.98 23.20
N TYR A 396 0.95 2.06 22.57
CA TYR A 396 2.17 1.46 23.15
C TYR A 396 3.31 1.26 22.15
N GLY A 397 3.17 1.73 20.91
CA GLY A 397 4.09 1.41 19.83
C GLY A 397 5.54 1.83 20.07
N GLU A 398 5.76 2.92 20.81
CA GLU A 398 7.10 3.42 21.16
C GLU A 398 7.89 2.50 22.10
N LYS A 399 7.23 1.50 22.71
CA LYS A 399 7.78 0.66 23.79
C LYS A 399 7.41 -0.82 23.67
N MET A 400 6.98 -1.27 22.48
CA MET A 400 6.53 -2.64 22.27
C MET A 400 7.48 -3.48 21.40
N MET A 401 7.50 -4.78 21.69
CA MET A 401 8.05 -5.81 20.83
C MET A 401 6.91 -6.68 20.32
N ILE A 402 6.96 -7.09 19.05
CA ILE A 402 5.95 -7.92 18.40
C ILE A 402 6.63 -9.21 17.94
N ALA A 403 6.30 -10.31 18.61
CA ALA A 403 6.42 -11.66 18.06
C ALA A 403 5.14 -11.96 17.28
N ASN A 404 5.24 -12.11 15.96
CA ASN A 404 4.11 -12.33 15.08
C ASN A 404 4.15 -13.74 14.48
N ALA A 405 3.07 -14.51 14.64
CA ALA A 405 2.95 -15.83 14.02
C ALA A 405 2.83 -15.71 12.50
N THR A 406 3.23 -16.75 11.77
CA THR A 406 3.01 -16.77 10.32
C THR A 406 1.50 -16.80 10.00
N GLY A 407 1.04 -15.92 9.12
CA GLY A 407 -0.37 -15.81 8.78
C GLY A 407 -0.69 -14.49 8.08
N CYS A 408 -1.97 -14.10 7.98
CA CYS A 408 -2.32 -12.81 7.39
C CYS A 408 -1.54 -11.64 8.02
N SER A 409 -1.41 -11.64 9.35
CA SER A 409 -0.67 -10.62 10.09
C SER A 409 0.81 -10.53 9.76
N SER A 410 1.49 -11.67 9.48
CA SER A 410 2.88 -11.62 9.00
C SER A 410 2.98 -11.22 7.54
N ILE A 411 2.01 -11.62 6.71
CA ILE A 411 2.00 -11.27 5.28
C ILE A 411 1.80 -9.77 5.09
N PHE A 412 0.75 -9.17 5.65
CA PHE A 412 0.58 -7.72 5.51
C PHE A 412 1.54 -6.93 6.40
N GLY A 413 2.12 -7.55 7.44
CA GLY A 413 3.01 -6.92 8.41
C GLY A 413 4.50 -6.92 8.05
N GLY A 414 4.94 -7.80 7.15
CA GLY A 414 6.36 -7.97 6.83
C GLY A 414 6.66 -8.61 5.47
N SER A 415 5.81 -8.42 4.45
CA SER A 415 6.14 -8.86 3.08
C SER A 415 7.15 -7.91 2.45
N PHE A 416 8.34 -8.44 2.15
CA PHE A 416 9.38 -7.73 1.41
C PHE A 416 8.84 -7.10 0.12
N PRO A 417 9.22 -5.85 -0.22
CA PRO A 417 10.25 -5.01 0.41
C PRO A 417 9.70 -3.97 1.41
N ALA A 418 8.38 -3.97 1.66
CA ALA A 418 7.68 -2.93 2.39
C ALA A 418 7.41 -3.32 3.85
N SER A 419 7.65 -2.38 4.76
CA SER A 419 7.36 -2.49 6.18
C SER A 419 6.31 -1.44 6.57
N PRO A 420 5.11 -1.86 7.02
CA PRO A 420 4.06 -0.95 7.52
C PRO A 420 4.29 -0.49 8.96
N TYR A 421 5.16 -1.20 9.71
CA TYR A 421 5.57 -0.77 11.04
C TYR A 421 6.57 0.38 10.89
N THR A 422 6.28 1.52 11.51
CA THR A 422 7.08 2.75 11.39
C THR A 422 7.52 3.27 12.75
N THR A 423 8.34 4.31 12.76
CA THR A 423 8.79 4.99 13.98
C THR A 423 8.08 6.33 14.16
N ASN A 424 7.98 6.78 15.41
CA ASN A 424 7.61 8.15 15.71
C ASN A 424 8.74 9.13 15.39
N LYS A 425 8.51 10.43 15.64
CA LYS A 425 9.51 11.49 15.45
C LYS A 425 10.82 11.32 16.23
N ASP A 426 10.81 10.54 17.31
CA ASP A 426 11.98 10.25 18.15
C ASP A 426 12.72 8.98 17.68
N GLY A 427 12.33 8.40 16.54
CA GLY A 427 12.90 7.16 16.02
C GLY A 427 12.46 5.89 16.76
N LYS A 428 11.41 5.97 17.61
CA LYS A 428 10.91 4.85 18.41
C LYS A 428 9.66 4.26 17.79
N GLY A 429 9.60 2.94 17.70
CA GLY A 429 8.43 2.23 17.18
C GLY A 429 8.50 0.74 17.48
N PRO A 430 7.49 -0.03 17.05
CA PRO A 430 7.43 -1.45 17.32
C PRO A 430 8.63 -2.17 16.70
N SER A 431 9.37 -2.92 17.51
CA SER A 431 10.26 -3.95 16.96
C SER A 431 9.39 -5.15 16.58
N TRP A 432 9.54 -5.65 15.35
CA TRP A 432 8.69 -6.70 14.81
C TRP A 432 9.53 -7.85 14.29
N ALA A 433 9.14 -9.08 14.61
CA ALA A 433 9.73 -10.26 14.02
C ALA A 433 8.69 -11.39 13.88
N ASN A 434 8.80 -12.14 12.78
CA ASN A 434 8.11 -13.41 12.58
C ASN A 434 9.16 -14.52 12.61
N SER A 435 9.03 -15.44 13.58
CA SER A 435 9.79 -16.69 13.59
C SER A 435 9.08 -17.68 12.66
N LEU A 436 8.31 -18.63 13.20
CA LEU A 436 7.57 -19.61 12.42
C LEU A 436 6.07 -19.50 12.71
N PHE A 437 5.32 -20.46 12.16
CA PHE A 437 3.89 -20.53 12.38
C PHE A 437 3.57 -21.11 13.76
N GLU A 438 4.34 -22.10 14.17
CA GLU A 438 4.10 -22.98 15.30
C GLU A 438 4.76 -22.54 16.62
N ASP A 439 5.69 -21.58 16.59
CA ASP A 439 6.55 -21.22 17.74
C ASP A 439 6.35 -19.79 18.26
N ASN A 440 5.30 -19.08 17.81
CA ASN A 440 5.16 -17.66 18.07
C ASN A 440 5.10 -17.30 19.56
N ALA A 441 4.48 -18.15 20.38
CA ALA A 441 4.34 -17.89 21.81
C ALA A 441 5.68 -18.06 22.53
N GLU A 442 6.42 -19.11 22.18
CA GLU A 442 7.74 -19.44 22.67
C GLU A 442 8.77 -18.41 22.22
N TYR A 443 8.65 -17.91 20.99
CA TYR A 443 9.46 -16.83 20.46
C TYR A 443 9.24 -15.52 21.24
N GLY A 444 7.98 -15.16 21.49
CA GLY A 444 7.62 -14.03 22.35
C GLY A 444 8.09 -14.19 23.80
N LEU A 445 8.02 -15.41 24.35
CA LEU A 445 8.59 -15.72 25.67
C LEU A 445 10.11 -15.51 25.70
N GLY A 446 10.81 -15.94 24.65
CA GLY A 446 12.24 -15.70 24.48
C GLY A 446 12.59 -14.21 24.46
N MET A 447 11.83 -13.40 23.72
CA MET A 447 11.99 -11.93 23.73
C MET A 447 11.81 -11.35 25.14
N HIS A 448 10.77 -11.79 25.87
CA HIS A 448 10.52 -11.33 27.23
C HIS A 448 11.67 -11.68 28.18
N MET A 449 12.12 -12.93 28.17
CA MET A 449 13.25 -13.40 28.99
C MET A 449 14.54 -12.63 28.68
N GLY A 450 14.82 -12.39 27.39
CA GLY A 450 15.96 -11.59 26.95
C GLY A 450 15.91 -10.15 27.47
N SER A 451 14.75 -9.51 27.34
CA SER A 451 14.52 -8.14 27.82
C SER A 451 14.68 -8.04 29.34
N GLU A 452 14.09 -8.96 30.11
CA GLU A 452 14.27 -8.99 31.56
C GLU A 452 15.74 -9.19 31.96
N ARG A 453 16.47 -10.07 31.26
CA ARG A 453 17.89 -10.29 31.54
C ARG A 453 18.74 -9.03 31.35
N VAL A 454 18.45 -8.24 30.32
CA VAL A 454 19.09 -6.94 30.06
C VAL A 454 18.74 -5.95 31.16
N ARG A 455 17.47 -5.86 31.55
CA ARG A 455 17.00 -4.98 32.64
C ARG A 455 17.60 -5.38 33.99
N ASP A 456 17.83 -6.66 34.25
CA ASP A 456 18.51 -7.13 35.47
C ASP A 456 19.98 -6.73 35.49
N ARG A 457 20.64 -6.72 34.32
CA ARG A 457 22.00 -6.19 34.21
C ARG A 457 22.02 -4.69 34.49
N VAL A 458 21.08 -3.92 33.94
CA VAL A 458 20.95 -2.48 34.23
C VAL A 458 20.70 -2.24 35.72
N ALA A 459 19.80 -3.01 36.34
CA ALA A 459 19.53 -2.93 37.78
C ALA A 459 20.80 -3.17 38.61
N LYS A 460 21.57 -4.20 38.26
CA LYS A 460 22.84 -4.49 38.93
C LYS A 460 23.83 -3.33 38.77
N LEU A 461 24.01 -2.81 37.55
CA LEU A 461 24.91 -1.69 37.29
C LEU A 461 24.50 -0.43 38.08
N MET A 462 23.20 -0.16 38.18
CA MET A 462 22.69 0.96 38.99
C MET A 462 22.95 0.76 40.49
N ALA A 463 22.79 -0.47 41.01
CA ALA A 463 23.11 -0.78 42.40
C ALA A 463 24.62 -0.64 42.68
N ASP A 464 25.47 -1.18 41.79
CA ASP A 464 26.92 -1.05 41.88
C ASP A 464 27.35 0.44 41.77
N GLY A 465 26.68 1.23 40.93
CA GLY A 465 26.91 2.66 40.75
C GLY A 465 26.54 3.52 41.96
N ILE A 466 25.57 3.08 42.78
CA ILE A 466 25.23 3.75 44.05
C ILE A 466 26.42 3.66 45.03
N GLU A 467 27.07 2.50 45.10
CA GLU A 467 28.21 2.27 45.99
C GLU A 467 29.53 2.81 45.43
N SER A 468 29.58 3.15 44.14
CA SER A 468 30.80 3.57 43.46
C SER A 468 31.15 5.05 43.71
N ASP A 469 32.44 5.35 43.90
CA ASP A 469 32.96 6.72 44.04
C ASP A 469 32.99 7.49 42.72
N CYS A 470 32.89 6.80 41.58
CA CYS A 470 32.96 7.42 40.25
C CYS A 470 31.63 8.03 39.77
N CYS A 471 30.52 7.77 40.47
CA CYS A 471 29.20 8.30 40.12
C CYS A 471 28.84 9.50 40.99
N THR A 472 28.27 10.54 40.38
CA THR A 472 27.87 11.76 41.10
C THR A 472 26.68 11.50 42.03
N ALA A 473 26.49 12.35 43.04
CA ALA A 473 25.33 12.23 43.94
C ALA A 473 24.00 12.27 43.18
N GLU A 474 23.90 13.08 42.12
CA GLU A 474 22.73 13.15 41.26
C GLU A 474 22.47 11.83 40.51
N MET A 475 23.51 11.22 39.93
CA MET A 475 23.40 9.89 39.30
C MET A 475 22.89 8.84 40.28
N LYS A 476 23.44 8.83 41.51
CA LYS A 476 23.05 7.87 42.55
C LYS A 476 21.57 7.99 42.94
N VAL A 477 21.05 9.21 43.01
CA VAL A 477 19.61 9.45 43.23
C VAL A 477 18.79 8.85 42.09
N LEU A 478 19.15 9.13 40.83
CA LEU A 478 18.46 8.62 39.65
C LEU A 478 18.53 7.08 39.55
N PHE A 479 19.66 6.46 39.91
CA PHE A 479 19.79 5.01 40.01
C PHE A 479 18.79 4.41 41.02
N GLY A 480 18.70 5.01 42.21
CA GLY A 480 17.74 4.60 43.24
C GLY A 480 16.29 4.74 42.77
N GLU A 481 15.95 5.86 42.12
CA GLU A 481 14.62 6.10 41.55
C GLU A 481 14.24 5.05 40.49
N TRP A 482 15.17 4.70 39.58
CA TRP A 482 14.93 3.65 38.59
C TRP A 482 14.71 2.29 39.25
N LEU A 483 15.55 1.92 40.23
CA LEU A 483 15.46 0.63 40.91
C LEU A 483 14.11 0.44 41.63
N GLN A 484 13.63 1.48 42.30
CA GLN A 484 12.32 1.46 43.00
C GLN A 484 11.14 1.39 42.03
N ASN A 485 11.30 1.92 40.81
CA ASN A 485 10.23 2.07 39.84
C ASN A 485 10.43 1.22 38.58
N ARG A 486 11.28 0.17 38.62
CA ARG A 486 11.67 -0.64 37.45
C ARG A 486 10.47 -1.03 36.59
N SER A 487 9.34 -1.40 37.19
CA SER A 487 8.12 -1.86 36.49
C SER A 487 7.28 -0.75 35.84
N SER A 488 7.50 0.54 36.16
CA SER A 488 6.79 1.66 35.55
C SER A 488 7.57 2.23 34.37
N PHE A 489 6.98 2.14 33.18
CA PHE A 489 7.57 2.76 31.99
C PHE A 489 7.68 4.27 32.13
N GLU A 490 6.64 4.92 32.64
CA GLU A 490 6.55 6.37 32.75
C GLU A 490 7.67 6.89 33.65
N LYS A 491 7.88 6.26 34.81
CA LYS A 491 8.96 6.62 35.73
C LYS A 491 10.34 6.29 35.21
N THR A 492 10.54 5.10 34.67
CA THR A 492 11.86 4.71 34.13
C THR A 492 12.26 5.55 32.92
N LYS A 493 11.28 6.03 32.12
CA LYS A 493 11.51 6.99 31.04
C LYS A 493 11.90 8.37 31.58
N GLU A 494 11.17 8.91 32.56
CA GLU A 494 11.53 10.19 33.22
C GLU A 494 12.96 10.16 33.77
N VAL A 495 13.35 9.04 34.39
CA VAL A 495 14.72 8.84 34.88
C VAL A 495 15.71 8.74 33.72
N SER A 496 15.41 7.94 32.69
CA SER A 496 16.30 7.76 31.53
C SER A 496 16.58 9.08 30.81
N ASP A 497 15.56 9.94 30.64
CA ASP A 497 15.70 11.22 29.94
C ASP A 497 16.65 12.19 30.71
N LYS A 498 16.78 12.03 32.03
CA LYS A 498 17.74 12.78 32.86
C LYS A 498 19.10 12.09 33.00
N LEU A 499 19.10 10.76 33.09
CA LEU A 499 20.29 9.97 33.43
C LEU A 499 21.21 9.76 32.22
N VAL A 500 20.66 9.52 31.02
CA VAL A 500 21.46 9.22 29.82
C VAL A 500 22.46 10.33 29.49
N PRO A 501 22.10 11.64 29.53
CA PRO A 501 23.08 12.72 29.36
C PRO A 501 24.22 12.66 30.39
N LEU A 502 23.90 12.43 31.66
CA LEU A 502 24.90 12.40 32.74
C LEU A 502 25.90 11.25 32.56
N ILE A 503 25.43 10.05 32.24
CA ILE A 503 26.31 8.88 32.08
C ILE A 503 27.13 8.93 30.78
N SER A 504 26.66 9.63 29.74
CA SER A 504 27.38 9.78 28.48
C SER A 504 28.70 10.56 28.64
N ASP A 505 28.77 11.43 29.65
CA ASP A 505 29.99 12.19 29.99
C ASP A 505 30.91 11.43 30.97
N CYS A 506 30.48 10.26 31.45
CA CYS A 506 31.21 9.46 32.42
C CYS A 506 31.93 8.28 31.75
N ASN A 507 33.24 8.15 32.01
CA ASN A 507 34.08 7.11 31.41
C ASN A 507 34.28 5.86 32.28
N CYS A 508 33.55 5.74 33.39
CA CYS A 508 33.67 4.57 34.26
C CYS A 508 32.99 3.34 33.63
N ASP A 509 33.42 2.15 34.04
CA ASP A 509 32.92 0.89 33.48
C ASP A 509 31.45 0.60 33.82
N ILE A 510 30.86 1.32 34.77
CA ILE A 510 29.44 1.21 35.13
C ILE A 510 28.58 2.09 34.20
N CYS A 511 29.11 3.24 33.77
CA CYS A 511 28.40 4.19 32.93
C CYS A 511 28.53 3.90 31.43
N LYS A 512 29.63 3.25 31.00
CA LYS A 512 29.77 2.66 29.67
C LYS A 512 28.84 1.46 29.51
#